data_AF-A0A2H6FF88-F1
#
_entry.id   AF-A0A2H6FF88-F1
#
_cell.length_a   1.000
_cell.length_b   1.000
_cell.length_c   1.000
_cell.angle_alpha   90.00
_cell.angle_beta   90.00
_cell.angle_gamma   90.00
#
_symmetry.space_group_name_H-M   'P 1'
#
loop_
_entity.id
_entity.type
_entity.pdbx_description
1 polymer ?
#
loop_
_entity_poly.entity_id
_entity_poly.type
_entity_poly.pdbx_seq_one_letter_code
_entity_poly.pdbx_strand_id
1 'polypeptide(L)'
;MPGVKTAISLEENLFKQVNKLANDLHVSRSKLFSLAIQDYLKKQEGKKILAQLNVAYSDSLNKEEEVLARAMQKKQRKIVGQEAW
;
A
#
# COMPACT_ATOMS: atom_id res chain seq x y z
N MET A 1 8.18 11.50 -22.95
CA MET A 1 7.26 10.35 -23.18
C MET A 1 5.95 10.88 -23.74
N PRO A 2 5.34 10.22 -24.72
CA PRO A 2 4.03 10.62 -25.22
C PRO A 2 2.98 10.47 -24.11
N GLY A 3 2.11 11.47 -23.98
CA GLY A 3 1.01 11.46 -23.02
C GLY A 3 -0.31 11.14 -23.72
N VAL A 4 -1.12 10.27 -23.12
CA VAL A 4 -2.49 10.00 -23.58
C VAL A 4 -3.45 10.90 -22.83
N LYS A 5 -4.35 11.59 -23.55
CA LYS A 5 -5.41 12.40 -22.95
C LYS A 5 -6.65 11.54 -22.76
N THR A 6 -7.16 11.50 -21.53
CA THR A 6 -8.39 10.78 -21.19
C THR A 6 -9.32 11.74 -20.45
N ALA A 7 -10.61 11.70 -20.78
CA ALA A 7 -11.64 12.36 -20.00
C ALA A 7 -12.18 11.36 -18.97
N ILE A 8 -12.29 11.78 -17.71
CA ILE A 8 -12.82 10.97 -16.61
C ILE A 8 -13.95 11.72 -15.92
N SER A 9 -15.02 11.01 -15.59
CA SER A 9 -16.07 11.54 -14.72
C SER A 9 -15.63 11.42 -13.27
N LEU A 10 -15.78 12.49 -12.50
CA LEU A 10 -15.42 12.56 -11.08
C LEU A 10 -16.52 13.30 -10.33
N GLU A 11 -16.70 12.95 -9.06
CA GLU A 11 -17.53 13.76 -8.17
C GLU A 11 -16.94 15.17 -8.04
N GLU A 12 -17.82 16.19 -8.04
CA GLU A 12 -17.39 17.58 -8.01
C GLU A 12 -16.55 17.91 -6.76
N ASN A 13 -16.95 17.35 -5.61
CA ASN A 13 -16.22 17.55 -4.35
C ASN A 13 -14.80 16.96 -4.43
N LEU A 14 -14.65 15.77 -4.99
CA LEU A 14 -13.35 15.14 -5.20
C LEU A 14 -12.48 15.98 -6.14
N PHE A 15 -13.06 16.48 -7.23
CA PHE A 15 -12.35 17.35 -8.17
C PHE A 15 -11.83 18.64 -7.48
N LYS A 16 -12.64 19.27 -6.62
CA LYS A 16 -12.22 20.44 -5.83
C LYS A 16 -11.05 20.12 -4.91
N GLN A 17 -11.10 19.00 -4.20
CA GLN A 17 -10.02 18.55 -3.31
C GLN A 17 -8.72 18.27 -4.07
N VAL A 18 -8.81 17.58 -5.21
CA VAL A 18 -7.65 17.30 -6.07
C VAL A 18 -7.03 18.59 -6.60
N ASN A 19 -7.85 19.56 -7.03
CA ASN A 19 -7.36 20.85 -7.50
C ASN A 19 -6.62 21.63 -6.40
N LYS A 20 -7.19 21.65 -5.19
CA LYS A 20 -6.55 22.30 -4.04
C LYS A 20 -5.20 21.65 -3.75
N LEU A 21 -5.16 20.32 -3.64
CA LEU A 21 -3.93 19.58 -3.36
C LEU A 21 -2.87 19.77 -4.46
N ALA A 22 -3.27 19.77 -5.73
CA ALA A 22 -2.35 20.01 -6.84
C ALA A 22 -1.71 21.40 -6.75
N ASN A 23 -2.49 22.42 -6.38
CA ASN A 23 -1.99 23.77 -6.15
C ASN A 23 -1.04 23.84 -4.95
N ASP A 24 -1.43 23.24 -3.82
CA ASP A 24 -0.63 23.21 -2.58
C ASP A 24 0.73 22.52 -2.81
N LEU A 25 0.76 21.48 -3.66
CA LEU A 25 1.98 20.76 -4.04
C LEU A 25 2.73 21.39 -5.23
N HIS A 26 2.23 22.47 -5.82
CA HIS A 26 2.77 23.11 -7.02
C HIS A 26 2.98 22.15 -8.21
N VAL A 27 2.06 21.21 -8.41
CA VAL A 27 2.10 20.26 -9.54
C VAL A 27 0.84 20.37 -10.39
N SER A 28 0.93 19.93 -11.65
CA SER A 28 -0.27 19.83 -12.47
C SER A 28 -1.21 18.74 -11.95
N ARG A 29 -2.52 18.91 -12.18
CA ARG A 29 -3.53 17.89 -11.87
C ARG A 29 -3.20 16.53 -12.50
N SER A 30 -2.77 16.52 -13.77
CA SER A 30 -2.37 15.30 -14.47
C SER A 30 -1.16 14.62 -13.83
N LYS A 31 -0.20 15.39 -13.30
CA LYS A 31 0.95 14.86 -12.56
C LYS A 31 0.50 14.26 -11.23
N LEU A 32 -0.38 14.95 -10.49
CA LEU A 32 -0.94 14.43 -9.24
C LEU A 32 -1.68 13.10 -9.46
N PHE A 33 -2.55 13.02 -10.47
CA PHE A 33 -3.21 11.76 -10.84
C PHE A 33 -2.22 10.66 -11.21
N SER A 34 -1.17 11.00 -11.98
CA SER A 34 -0.14 10.02 -12.36
C SER A 34 0.58 9.46 -11.14
N LEU A 35 0.94 10.32 -10.17
CA LEU A 35 1.57 9.89 -8.91
C LEU A 35 0.64 9.00 -8.08
N ALA A 36 -0.63 9.40 -7.94
CA ALA A 36 -1.62 8.64 -7.19
C ALA A 36 -1.85 7.25 -7.79
N ILE A 37 -1.94 7.15 -9.12
CA ILE A 37 -2.13 5.86 -9.82
C ILE A 37 -0.89 4.98 -9.67
N GLN A 38 0.32 5.54 -9.80
CA GLN A 38 1.57 4.79 -9.61
C GLN A 38 1.66 4.21 -8.18
N ASP A 39 1.37 5.03 -7.17
CA ASP A 39 1.35 4.58 -5.78
C ASP A 39 0.29 3.50 -5.54
N TYR A 40 -0.91 3.69 -6.10
CA TYR A 40 -1.98 2.70 -6.00
C TYR A 40 -1.60 1.36 -6.64
N LEU A 41 -1.04 1.38 -7.86
CA LEU A 41 -0.59 0.17 -8.55
C LEU A 41 0.49 -0.56 -7.74
N LYS A 42 1.48 0.17 -7.22
CA LYS A 42 2.54 -0.41 -6.38
C LYS A 42 1.96 -1.09 -5.13
N LYS A 43 0.98 -0.45 -4.48
CA LYS A 43 0.29 -1.03 -3.32
C LYS A 43 -0.47 -2.30 -3.68
N GLN A 44 -1.13 -2.34 -4.84
CA GLN A 44 -1.83 -3.54 -5.29
C GLN A 44 -0.88 -4.69 -5.64
N GLU A 45 0.28 -4.37 -6.23
CA GLU A 45 1.31 -5.36 -6.50
C GLU A 45 1.85 -5.98 -5.20
N GLY A 46 2.12 -5.16 -4.19
CA GLY A 46 2.49 -5.62 -2.85
C GLY A 46 1.44 -6.52 -2.20
N LYS A 47 0.15 -6.17 -2.31
CA LYS A 47 -0.95 -7.03 -1.82
C LYS A 47 -1.00 -8.36 -2.54
N LYS A 48 -0.78 -8.38 -3.85
CA LYS A 48 -0.76 -9.62 -4.65
C LYS A 48 0.38 -10.53 -4.23
N ILE A 49 1.58 -9.99 -4.05
CA ILE A 49 2.74 -10.75 -3.57
C ILE A 49 2.46 -11.30 -2.16
N LEU A 50 1.93 -10.49 -1.26
CA LEU A 50 1.58 -10.93 0.09
C LEU A 50 0.53 -12.05 0.07
N ALA A 51 -0.48 -11.95 -0.79
CA ALA A 51 -1.48 -13.00 -0.95
C ALA A 51 -0.87 -14.31 -1.45
N GLN A 52 0.04 -14.26 -2.43
CA GLN A 52 0.78 -15.43 -2.91
C GLN A 52 1.64 -16.06 -1.82
N LEU A 53 2.29 -15.24 -1.00
CA LEU A 53 3.07 -15.70 0.15
C LEU A 53 2.17 -16.43 1.16
N ASN A 54 1.04 -15.83 1.53
CA ASN A 54 0.10 -16.45 2.46
C ASN A 54 -0.42 -17.80 1.95
N VAL A 55 -0.65 -17.93 0.64
CA VAL A 55 -1.01 -19.22 0.02
C VAL A 55 0.13 -20.23 0.12
N ALA A 56 1.37 -19.82 -0.23
CA ALA A 56 2.53 -20.69 -0.15
C ALA A 56 2.83 -21.20 1.28
N TYR A 57 2.49 -20.39 2.29
CA TYR A 57 2.64 -20.73 3.71
C TYR A 57 1.31 -21.11 4.39
N SER A 58 0.29 -21.51 3.62
CA SER A 58 -1.01 -21.87 4.16
C SER A 58 -1.06 -23.26 4.82
N ASP A 59 -0.01 -24.07 4.61
CA ASP A 59 0.12 -25.39 5.21
C ASP A 59 0.16 -25.29 6.74
N SER A 60 -0.39 -26.30 7.42
CA SER A 60 -0.37 -26.35 8.87
C SER A 60 1.07 -26.49 9.36
N LEU A 61 1.47 -25.58 10.25
CA LEU A 61 2.77 -25.63 10.91
C LEU A 61 2.98 -26.99 11.58
N ASN A 62 4.16 -27.57 11.41
CA ASN A 62 4.57 -28.72 12.20
C ASN A 62 4.93 -28.28 13.63
N LYS A 63 5.13 -29.25 14.54
CA LYS A 63 5.40 -28.96 15.97
C LYS A 63 6.65 -28.10 16.20
N GLU A 64 7.67 -28.24 15.35
CA GLU A 64 8.92 -27.48 15.46
C GLU A 64 8.73 -26.03 14.99
N GLU A 65 7.99 -25.86 13.89
CA GLU A 65 7.61 -24.56 13.35
C GLU A 65 6.67 -23.81 14.30
N GLU A 66 5.77 -24.50 15.00
CA GLU A 66 4.94 -23.89 16.06
C GLU A 66 5.78 -23.33 17.20
N VAL A 67 6.80 -24.07 17.67
CA VAL A 67 7.70 -23.62 18.74
C VAL A 67 8.48 -22.39 18.28
N LEU A 68 8.99 -22.42 17.05
CA LEU A 68 9.70 -21.29 16.44
C LEU A 68 8.79 -20.06 16.29
N ALA A 69 7.57 -20.23 15.79
CA ALA A 69 6.59 -19.16 15.60
C ALA A 69 6.24 -18.49 16.94
N ARG A 70 6.03 -19.26 18.02
CA ARG A 70 5.77 -18.72 19.37
C ARG A 70 6.96 -17.93 19.90
N ALA A 71 8.19 -18.39 19.64
CA ALA A 71 9.41 -17.67 20.03
C ALA A 71 9.55 -16.33 19.26
N MET A 72 9.30 -16.35 17.95
CA MET A 72 9.30 -15.17 17.09
C MET A 72 8.25 -14.14 17.52
N GLN A 73 7.00 -14.57 17.79
CA GLN A 73 5.93 -13.70 18.25
C GLN A 73 6.28 -13.00 19.58
N LYS A 74 6.87 -13.72 20.54
CA LYS A 74 7.33 -13.13 21.81
C LYS A 74 8.40 -12.06 21.59
N LYS A 75 9.34 -12.30 20.67
CA LYS A 75 10.40 -11.34 20.33
C LYS A 75 9.81 -10.10 19.64
N GLN A 76 8.91 -10.30 18.69
CA GLN A 76 8.25 -9.20 17.96
C GLN A 76 7.42 -8.30 18.88
N ARG A 77 6.65 -8.87 19.82
CA ARG A 77 5.88 -8.09 20.81
C ARG A 77 6.77 -7.19 21.68
N LYS A 78 7.98 -7.65 22.03
CA LYS A 78 8.94 -6.85 22.78
C LYS A 78 9.50 -5.68 21.96
N ILE A 79 9.74 -5.91 20.67
CA ILE A 79 10.26 -4.87 19.76
C ILE A 79 9.18 -3.82 19.48
N VAL A 80 7.98 -4.25 19.11
CA VAL A 80 6.86 -3.32 18.81
C VAL A 80 6.40 -2.58 20.06
N GLY A 81 6.41 -3.20 21.24
CA GLY A 81 6.10 -2.52 22.49
C GLY A 81 7.15 -1.48 22.94
N GLN A 82 8.33 -1.46 22.31
CA GLN A 82 9.37 -0.45 22.54
C GLN A 82 9.32 0.71 21.53
N GLU A 83 8.59 0.57 20.43
CA GLU A 83 8.34 1.67 19.51
C GLU A 83 7.16 2.51 20.04
N ALA A 84 7.48 3.66 20.62
CA ALA A 84 6.51 4.71 20.88
C ALA A 84 6.20 5.42 19.55
N TRP A 85 5.15 4.96 18.87
CA TRP A 85 4.34 5.76 17.94
C TRP A 85 3.95 7.12 18.53
#